data_AF-A0A1L3LUY3-F1
#
_entry.id   AF-A0A1L3LUY3-F1
#
_cell.length_a   1.000
_cell.length_b   1.000
_cell.length_c   1.000
_cell.angle_alpha   90.00
_cell.angle_beta   90.00
_cell.angle_gamma   90.00
#
_symmetry.space_group_name_H-M   'P 1'
#
loop_
_entity.id
_entity.type
_entity.pdbx_description
1 polymer ?
#
loop_
_entity_poly.entity_id
_entity_poly.type
_entity_poly.pdbx_seq_one_letter_code
_entity_poly.pdbx_strand_id
1 'polypeptide(L)' 'MKSERVWSFDPIGPDELKMIEKIFRSELQLRALPLKSEEAQVLAAKLIEAYQSGIRDNTDLAAAAKRC' A
#
# COMPACT_ATOMS: atom_id res chain seq x y z
N MET A 1 -15.82 -24.86 13.51
CA MET A 1 -16.09 -23.43 13.74
C MET A 1 -15.81 -22.70 12.43
N LYS A 2 -16.80 -22.07 11.82
CA LYS A 2 -16.57 -21.24 10.62
C LYS A 2 -15.93 -19.96 11.12
N SER A 3 -14.67 -19.72 10.75
CA SER A 3 -14.03 -18.44 11.02
C SER A 3 -14.81 -17.37 10.26
N GLU A 4 -15.69 -16.67 10.96
CA GLU A 4 -16.27 -15.43 10.48
C GLU A 4 -15.09 -14.52 10.15
N ARG A 5 -14.84 -14.29 8.86
CA ARG A 5 -13.98 -13.18 8.46
C ARG A 5 -14.68 -11.95 8.99
N VAL A 6 -14.17 -11.41 10.09
CA VAL A 6 -14.55 -10.08 10.56
C VAL A 6 -14.08 -9.15 9.46
N TRP A 7 -14.98 -8.80 8.54
CA TRP A 7 -14.77 -7.70 7.61
C TRP A 7 -14.82 -6.43 8.46
N SER A 8 -13.72 -6.13 9.14
CA SER A 8 -13.51 -4.83 9.76
C SER A 8 -13.47 -3.83 8.61
N PHE A 9 -14.59 -3.15 8.39
CA PHE A 9 -14.68 -2.04 7.47
C PHE A 9 -13.84 -0.91 8.05
N ASP A 10 -12.56 -0.93 7.75
CA ASP A 10 -11.63 0.13 8.12
C ASP A 10 -11.24 0.85 6.83
N PRO A 11 -11.96 1.92 6.48
CA PRO A 11 -11.68 2.69 5.28
C PRO A 11 -10.28 3.29 5.37
N ILE A 12 -9.68 3.58 4.22
CA ILE A 12 -8.43 4.35 4.18
C ILE A 12 -8.75 5.76 4.66
N GLY A 13 -8.33 6.07 5.88
CA GLY A 13 -8.42 7.41 6.44
C GLY A 13 -7.26 8.30 6.01
N PRO A 14 -7.25 9.56 6.48
CA PRO A 14 -6.22 10.53 6.11
C PRO A 14 -4.80 10.11 6.54
N ASP A 15 -4.66 9.45 7.68
CA ASP A 15 -3.34 9.08 8.21
C ASP A 15 -2.81 7.82 7.53
N GLU A 16 -3.69 6.88 7.21
CA GLU A 16 -3.43 5.71 6.39
C GLU A 16 -2.97 6.13 4.99
N LEU A 17 -3.65 7.12 4.40
CA LEU A 17 -3.29 7.66 3.09
C LEU A 17 -1.90 8.32 3.12
N LYS A 18 -1.57 9.10 4.16
CA LYS A 18 -0.22 9.68 4.33
C LYS A 18 0.85 8.60 4.46
N MET A 19 0.56 7.54 5.19
CA MET A 19 1.49 6.40 5.34
C MET A 19 1.73 5.72 3.98
N ILE A 20 0.66 5.41 3.25
CA ILE A 20 0.73 4.84 1.89
C ILE A 20 1.53 5.75 0.96
N GLU A 21 1.25 7.06 0.97
CA GLU A 21 1.97 8.05 0.14
C GLU A 21 3.46 8.10 0.49
N LYS A 22 3.81 8.06 1.78
CA LYS A 22 5.21 8.05 2.23
C LYS A 22 5.97 6.84 1.67
N ILE A 23 5.39 5.64 1.79
CA ILE A 23 5.98 4.40 1.27
C ILE A 23 6.11 4.49 -0.26
N PHE A 24 5.04 4.93 -0.94
CA PHE A 24 5.02 5.11 -2.38
C PHE A 24 6.15 6.02 -2.87
N ARG A 25 6.30 7.21 -2.27
CA ARG A 25 7.34 8.17 -2.65
C ARG A 25 8.76 7.65 -2.38
N SER A 26 8.95 6.95 -1.26
CA SER A 26 10.24 6.31 -0.95
C SER A 26 10.60 5.27 -2.02
N GLU A 27 9.66 4.43 -2.44
CA GLU A 27 9.89 3.42 -3.47
C GLU A 27 10.13 4.03 -4.85
N LEU A 28 9.41 5.10 -5.23
CA LEU A 28 9.70 5.84 -6.47
C LEU A 28 11.13 6.39 -6.48
N GLN A 29 11.57 6.98 -5.36
CA GLN A 29 12.92 7.52 -5.25
C GLN A 29 13.98 6.42 -5.33
N LEU A 30 13.77 5.29 -4.63
CA LEU A 30 14.70 4.16 -4.63
C LEU A 30 14.86 3.54 -6.02
N ARG A 31 13.77 3.49 -6.79
CA ARG A 31 13.75 2.90 -8.15
C ARG A 31 14.01 3.93 -9.25
N ALA A 32 14.23 5.20 -8.91
CA ALA A 32 14.33 6.32 -9.85
C ALA A 32 13.15 6.39 -10.84
N LEU A 33 11.93 6.07 -10.37
CA LEU A 33 10.72 6.07 -11.19
C LEU A 33 10.08 7.47 -11.28
N PRO A 34 9.69 7.93 -12.48
CA PRO A 34 8.87 9.14 -12.61
C PRO A 34 7.50 8.95 -11.97
N LEU A 35 7.01 9.96 -11.24
CA LEU A 35 5.70 9.92 -10.57
C LEU A 35 4.52 9.60 -11.52
N LYS A 36 4.63 9.97 -12.80
CA LYS A 36 3.59 9.79 -13.81
C LYS A 36 3.81 8.57 -14.71
N SER A 37 4.76 7.69 -14.39
CA SER A 37 5.00 6.48 -15.18
C SER A 37 3.94 5.42 -14.90
N GLU A 38 3.84 4.44 -15.81
CA GLU A 38 2.94 3.30 -15.64
C GLU A 38 3.33 2.46 -14.41
N GLU A 39 4.62 2.27 -14.18
CA GLU A 39 5.16 1.57 -13.02
C GLU A 39 4.78 2.25 -11.71
N ALA A 40 4.74 3.58 -11.69
CA ALA A 40 4.28 4.34 -10.53
C ALA A 40 2.78 4.11 -10.26
N GLN A 41 1.94 4.02 -11.29
CA GLN A 41 0.53 3.71 -11.12
C GLN A 41 0.31 2.28 -10.60
N VAL A 42 1.05 1.31 -11.15
CA VAL A 42 1.01 -0.09 -10.71
C VAL A 42 1.43 -0.21 -9.24
N LEU A 43 2.49 0.49 -8.84
CA LEU A 43 2.95 0.49 -7.46
C LEU A 43 1.91 1.09 -6.50
N ALA A 44 1.29 2.22 -6.87
CA ALA A 44 0.24 2.84 -6.08
C ALA A 44 -0.97 1.93 -5.91
N ALA A 45 -1.42 1.28 -6.99
CA ALA A 45 -2.54 0.33 -6.95
C ALA A 45 -2.23 -0.86 -6.01
N LYS A 46 -1.05 -1.47 -6.14
CA LYS A 46 -0.64 -2.59 -5.28
C LYS A 46 -0.57 -2.22 -3.80
N LEU A 47 -0.12 -1.00 -3.47
CA LEU A 47 -0.11 -0.51 -2.09
C LEU A 47 -1.53 -0.35 -1.52
N ILE A 48 -2.46 0.19 -2.30
CA ILE A 48 -3.86 0.35 -1.90
C ILE A 48 -4.52 -1.04 -1.71
N GLU A 49 -4.33 -1.95 -2.66
CA GLU A 49 -4.85 -3.32 -2.59
C GLU A 49 -4.29 -4.07 -1.38
N ALA A 50 -2.98 -3.97 -1.13
CA ALA A 50 -2.33 -4.57 0.03
C ALA A 50 -2.95 -4.07 1.34
N TYR A 51 -3.13 -2.74 1.47
CA TYR A 51 -3.77 -2.15 2.64
C TYR A 51 -5.20 -2.64 2.84
N GLN A 52 -6.01 -2.59 1.78
CA GLN A 52 -7.40 -3.05 1.80
C GLN A 52 -7.55 -4.56 2.06
N SER A 53 -6.52 -5.35 1.71
CA SER A 53 -6.47 -6.79 2.03
C SER A 53 -6.17 -7.09 3.51
N GLY A 54 -5.76 -6.06 4.28
CA GLY A 54 -5.48 -6.16 5.72
C GLY A 54 -4.02 -5.92 6.11
N ILE A 55 -3.12 -5.57 5.18
CA ILE A 55 -1.73 -5.23 5.50
C ILE A 55 -1.67 -3.78 6.01
N ARG A 56 -1.76 -3.60 7.32
CA ARG A 56 -1.86 -2.27 7.94
C ARG A 56 -0.59 -1.81 8.66
N ASP A 57 0.34 -2.73 8.91
CA ASP A 57 1.64 -2.36 9.43
C ASP A 57 2.50 -1.71 8.33
N ASN A 58 3.22 -0.66 8.69
CA ASN A 58 4.05 0.11 7.78
C ASN A 58 5.17 -0.74 7.16
N THR A 59 5.80 -1.60 7.97
CA THR A 59 6.90 -2.47 7.54
C THR A 59 6.42 -3.52 6.56
N ASP A 60 5.29 -4.16 6.86
CA ASP A 60 4.70 -5.17 5.99
C ASP A 60 4.20 -4.57 4.67
N LEU A 61 3.61 -3.37 4.73
CA LEU A 61 3.16 -2.65 3.54
C LEU A 61 4.32 -2.21 2.65
N ALA A 62 5.43 -1.73 3.24
CA ALA A 62 6.66 -1.45 2.52
C ALA A 62 7.28 -2.72 1.92
N ALA A 63 7.19 -3.85 2.61
CA ALA A 63 7.64 -5.14 2.07
C ALA A 63 6.76 -5.60 0.89
N ALA A 64 5.45 -5.34 0.93
CA ALA A 64 4.56 -5.58 -0.21
C ALA A 64 4.97 -4.74 -1.43
N ALA A 65 5.30 -3.46 -1.20
CA ALA A 65 5.79 -2.56 -2.24
C ALA A 65 7.02 -3.10 -2.97
N LYS A 66 7.99 -3.68 -2.25
CA LYS A 66 9.24 -4.23 -2.82
C LYS A 66 9.06 -5.47 -3.70
N ARG A 67 7.93 -6.17 -3.57
CA ARG A 67 7.58 -7.34 -4.39
C ARG A 67 6.90 -6.94 -5.71
N CYS A 68 6.72 -5.64 -5.94
CA CYS A 68 5.99 -5.08 -7.06
C CYS A 68 6.83 -4.91 -8.31
#